data_AF-A0A2N6C4L1-F1
#
_entry.id   AF-A0A2N6C4L1-F1
#
_cell.length_a   1.000
_cell.length_b   1.000
_cell.length_c   1.000
_cell.angle_alpha   90.00
_cell.angle_beta   90.00
_cell.angle_gamma   90.00
#
_symmetry.space_group_name_H-M   'P 1'
#
loop_
_entity.id
_entity.type
_entity.pdbx_description
1 polymer ?
#
loop_
_entity_poly.entity_id
_entity_poly.type
_entity_poly.pdbx_seq_one_letter_code
_entity_poly.pdbx_strand_id
1 'polypeptide(L)'
;MTKNEWENIKEAADLLGLGERASLAEIKKAYRRLSRKHHPDMQKNAKQETEEIAMYDLTEAYQTLLQYCAGYRFPLLPGEGEEMEA
;
A
#
# COMPACT_ATOMS: atom_id res chain seq x y z
N MET A 1 -6.69 -3.81 -18.72
CA MET A 1 -5.85 -2.83 -18.03
C MET A 1 -5.80 -1.58 -18.85
N THR A 2 -6.53 -0.56 -18.42
CA THR A 2 -6.46 0.78 -19.00
C THR A 2 -5.28 1.55 -18.36
N LYS A 3 -4.84 2.63 -19.02
CA LYS A 3 -3.78 3.51 -18.52
C LYS A 3 -4.12 4.19 -17.17
N ASN A 4 -5.38 4.14 -16.74
CA ASN A 4 -5.79 4.71 -15.45
C ASN A 4 -5.58 3.72 -14.29
N GLU A 5 -5.59 2.41 -14.54
CA GLU A 5 -5.40 1.42 -13.47
C GLU A 5 -3.97 1.43 -12.92
N TRP A 6 -2.95 1.58 -13.79
CA TRP A 6 -1.56 1.61 -13.32
C TRP A 6 -1.23 2.89 -12.53
N GLU A 7 -1.83 4.03 -12.92
CA GLU A 7 -1.69 5.30 -12.19
C GLU A 7 -2.28 5.18 -10.79
N ASN A 8 -3.49 4.62 -10.66
CA ASN A 8 -4.11 4.36 -9.36
C ASN A 8 -3.27 3.42 -8.49
N ILE A 9 -2.67 2.36 -9.07
CA ILE A 9 -1.77 1.46 -8.33
C ILE A 9 -0.52 2.19 -7.87
N LYS A 10 0.05 3.04 -8.72
CA LYS A 10 1.24 3.83 -8.39
C LYS A 10 0.95 4.85 -7.29
N GLU A 11 -0.14 5.59 -7.40
CA GLU A 11 -0.59 6.53 -6.36
C GLU A 11 -0.89 5.80 -5.05
N ALA A 12 -1.56 4.65 -5.10
CA ALA A 12 -1.80 3.83 -3.92
C ALA A 12 -0.50 3.36 -3.25
N ALA A 13 0.50 2.94 -4.03
CA ALA A 13 1.80 2.56 -3.51
C ALA A 13 2.52 3.75 -2.86
N ASP A 14 2.55 4.91 -3.52
CA ASP A 14 3.16 6.14 -3.01
C ASP A 14 2.49 6.61 -1.71
N LEU A 15 1.15 6.57 -1.66
CA LEU A 15 0.34 6.91 -0.48
C LEU A 15 0.63 5.98 0.70
N LEU A 16 0.85 4.69 0.45
CA LEU A 16 1.28 3.73 1.46
C LEU A 16 2.79 3.84 1.78
N GLY A 17 3.55 4.65 1.05
CA GLY A 17 4.99 4.79 1.17
C GLY A 17 5.75 3.54 0.73
N LEU A 18 5.23 2.86 -0.29
CA LEU A 18 5.81 1.69 -0.94
C LEU A 18 6.54 2.12 -2.22
N GLY A 19 7.66 1.48 -2.51
CA GLY A 19 8.42 1.73 -3.74
C GLY A 19 7.80 1.07 -4.97
N GLU A 20 8.57 1.03 -6.07
CA GLU A 20 8.17 0.39 -7.34
C GLU A 20 7.93 -1.12 -7.21
N ARG A 21 8.46 -1.74 -6.16
CA ARG A 21 8.29 -3.15 -5.82
C ARG A 21 7.89 -3.25 -4.35
N ALA A 22 6.79 -3.96 -4.09
CA ALA A 22 6.33 -4.26 -2.75
C ALA A 22 5.64 -5.62 -2.73
N SER A 23 5.92 -6.39 -1.70
CA SER A 23 5.22 -7.65 -1.44
C SER A 23 3.88 -7.41 -0.74
N LEU A 24 2.99 -8.40 -0.82
CA LEU A 24 1.73 -8.41 -0.03
C LEU A 24 1.98 -8.21 1.48
N ALA A 25 3.10 -8.71 1.99
CA ALA A 25 3.50 -8.53 3.39
C ALA A 25 3.85 -7.07 3.69
N GLU A 26 4.59 -6.41 2.81
CA GLU A 26 4.94 -4.98 2.93
C GLU A 26 3.73 -4.08 2.81
N ILE A 27 2.84 -4.34 1.85
CA ILE A 27 1.58 -3.59 1.69
C ILE A 27 0.77 -3.61 3.00
N LYS A 28 0.59 -4.80 3.59
CA LYS A 28 -0.10 -4.96 4.88
C LYS A 28 0.63 -4.27 6.03
N LYS A 29 1.97 -4.32 6.05
CA LYS A 29 2.80 -3.70 7.09
C LYS A 29 2.73 -2.17 7.02
N ALA A 30 2.81 -1.61 5.83
CA ALA A 30 2.70 -0.18 5.56
C ALA A 30 1.32 0.35 5.97
N TYR A 31 0.24 -0.31 5.52
CA TYR A 31 -1.13 0.04 5.91
C TYR A 31 -1.31 0.06 7.44
N ARG A 32 -0.86 -0.99 8.14
CA ARG A 32 -0.93 -1.05 9.61
C ARG A 32 -0.13 0.07 10.29
N ARG A 33 1.02 0.44 9.74
CA ARG A 33 1.86 1.54 10.28
C ARG A 33 1.16 2.89 10.11
N LEU A 34 0.61 3.15 8.93
CA LEU A 34 -0.07 4.40 8.61
C LEU A 34 -1.42 4.53 9.32
N SER A 35 -2.22 3.47 9.38
CA SER A 35 -3.49 3.46 10.13
C SER A 35 -3.30 3.80 11.61
N ARG A 36 -2.20 3.35 12.24
CA ARG A 36 -1.88 3.73 13.63
C ARG A 36 -1.43 5.18 13.76
N LYS A 37 -0.73 5.72 12.75
CA LYS A 37 -0.23 7.10 12.72
C LYS A 37 -1.35 8.11 12.46
N HIS A 38 -2.30 7.76 11.60
CA HIS A 38 -3.45 8.58 11.24
C HIS A 38 -4.70 8.25 12.08
N HIS A 39 -4.56 7.51 13.18
CA HIS A 39 -5.70 7.14 14.01
C HIS A 39 -6.29 8.40 14.69
N PRO A 40 -7.61 8.63 14.61
CA PRO A 40 -8.24 9.84 15.14
C PRO A 40 -8.08 10.00 16.66
N ASP A 41 -7.84 8.89 17.37
CA ASP A 41 -7.57 8.90 18.80
C ASP A 41 -6.21 9.53 19.16
N MET A 42 -5.21 9.44 18.26
CA MET A 42 -3.94 10.19 18.40
C MET A 42 -4.08 11.65 17.99
N GLN A 43 -4.97 11.96 17.06
CA GLN A 43 -5.19 13.34 16.58
C GLN A 43 -6.01 14.20 17.55
N LYS A 44 -6.80 13.61 18.47
CA LYS A 44 -7.55 14.36 19.49
C LYS A 44 -6.70 15.31 20.35
N ASN A 45 -5.40 15.07 20.49
CA ASN A 45 -4.49 15.94 21.25
C ASN A 45 -3.64 16.87 20.38
N ALA A 46 -3.62 16.68 19.07
CA ALA A 46 -2.84 17.50 18.15
C ALA A 46 -3.80 18.34 17.31
N LYS A 47 -3.94 19.62 17.65
CA LYS A 47 -4.44 20.66 16.73
C LYS A 47 -3.44 20.89 15.59
N GLN A 48 -3.00 19.82 14.95
CA GLN A 48 -2.04 19.89 13.88
C GLN A 48 -2.78 19.60 12.59
N GLU A 49 -2.82 20.65 11.79
CA GLU A 49 -2.96 20.76 10.35
C GLU A 49 -1.94 19.87 9.61
N THR A 50 -1.72 18.65 10.08
CA THR A 50 -0.91 17.64 9.41
C THR A 50 -1.82 16.93 8.46
N GLU A 51 -1.72 17.34 7.18
CA GLU A 51 -2.13 16.61 5.98
C GLU A 51 -2.94 15.36 6.34
N GLU A 52 -4.24 15.58 6.54
CA GLU A 52 -5.22 14.58 6.92
C GLU A 52 -5.39 13.62 5.75
N ILE A 53 -4.37 12.80 5.46
CA ILE A 53 -4.58 11.64 4.60
C ILE A 53 -5.68 10.85 5.29
N ALA A 54 -6.86 10.85 4.69
CA ALA A 54 -8.00 10.26 5.33
C ALA A 54 -7.71 8.77 5.44
N MET A 55 -8.08 8.19 6.58
CA MET A 55 -8.03 6.74 6.74
C MET A 55 -8.83 6.04 5.61
N TYR A 56 -9.79 6.74 5.01
CA TYR A 56 -10.48 6.36 3.79
C TYR A 56 -9.52 6.14 2.60
N ASP A 57 -8.69 7.12 2.23
CA ASP A 57 -7.72 7.00 1.11
C ASP A 57 -6.71 5.87 1.34
N LEU A 58 -6.22 5.71 2.58
CA LEU A 58 -5.34 4.59 2.96
C LEU A 58 -6.01 3.23 2.75
N THR A 59 -7.30 3.14 3.06
CA THR A 59 -8.07 1.89 2.92
C THR A 59 -8.34 1.60 1.45
N GLU A 60 -8.66 2.62 0.66
CA GLU A 60 -8.89 2.51 -0.79
C GLU A 60 -7.61 2.09 -1.53
N ALA A 61 -6.48 2.73 -1.23
CA ALA A 61 -5.16 2.37 -1.73
C ALA A 61 -4.82 0.90 -1.42
N TYR A 62 -5.03 0.48 -0.16
CA TYR A 62 -4.79 -0.89 0.27
C TYR A 62 -5.65 -1.91 -0.49
N GLN A 63 -6.93 -1.61 -0.72
CA GLN A 63 -7.82 -2.48 -1.48
C GLN A 63 -7.42 -2.57 -2.96
N THR A 64 -7.05 -1.44 -3.57
CA THR A 64 -6.57 -1.39 -4.97
C THR A 64 -5.34 -2.25 -5.18
N LEU A 65 -4.34 -2.14 -4.29
CA LEU A 65 -3.14 -2.97 -4.34
C LEU A 65 -3.44 -4.45 -4.10
N LEU A 66 -4.33 -4.77 -3.15
CA LEU A 66 -4.77 -6.15 -2.92
C LEU A 66 -5.43 -6.76 -4.13
N GLN A 67 -6.33 -6.02 -4.78
CA GLN A 67 -7.03 -6.49 -5.98
C GLN A 67 -6.06 -6.70 -7.13
N TYR A 68 -5.09 -5.79 -7.28
CA TYR A 68 -4.01 -5.93 -8.25
C TYR A 68 -3.17 -7.19 -7.99
N CYS A 69 -2.72 -7.40 -6.75
CA CYS A 69 -1.98 -8.61 -6.37
C CYS A 69 -2.82 -9.89 -6.47
N ALA A 70 -4.13 -9.83 -6.21
CA ALA A 70 -5.03 -10.98 -6.32
C ALA A 70 -5.28 -11.40 -7.78
N GLY A 71 -5.30 -10.43 -8.70
CA GLY A 71 -5.35 -10.70 -10.14
C GLY A 71 -4.00 -11.15 -10.71
N TYR A 72 -2.90 -10.89 -10.01
CA TYR A 72 -1.56 -11.25 -10.46
C TYR A 72 -1.24 -12.70 -10.10
N ARG A 73 -1.12 -13.56 -11.10
CA ARG A 73 -0.72 -14.95 -10.93
C ARG A 73 0.81 -15.00 -10.80
N PHE A 74 1.31 -15.00 -9.58
CA PHE A 74 2.74 -15.11 -9.29
C PHE A 74 3.26 -16.52 -9.61
N PRO A 75 4.49 -16.64 -10.13
CA PRO A 75 5.12 -17.95 -10.32
C PRO A 75 5.34 -18.60 -8.94
N LEU A 76 4.87 -19.85 -8.79
CA LEU A 76 5.05 -20.63 -7.55
C LEU A 76 6.46 -21.21 -7.43
N LEU A 77 7.22 -21.14 -8.51
CA LEU A 77 8.61 -21.52 -8.57
C LEU A 77 9.41 -20.24 -8.80
N PRO A 78 10.51 -20.01 -8.06
CA PRO A 78 11.43 -18.94 -8.43
C PRO A 78 11.86 -19.16 -9.88
N GLY A 79 11.74 -18.13 -10.72
CA GLY A 79 12.41 -18.17 -12.01
C GLY A 79 13.91 -18.36 -11.78
N GLU A 80 14.59 -19.10 -12.65
CA GLU A 80 16.06 -19.21 -12.61
C GLU A 80 16.67 -17.79 -12.60
N GLY A 81 17.03 -17.29 -11.42
CA GLY A 81 17.58 -15.94 -11.23
C GLY A 81 16.88 -15.03 -10.21
N GLU A 82 15.76 -15.41 -9.59
CA GLU A 82 15.21 -14.66 -8.46
C GLU A 82 15.82 -15.17 -7.14
N GLU A 83 16.85 -14.46 -6.66
CA GLU A 83 17.36 -14.61 -5.30
C GLU A 83 16.23 -14.31 -4.32
N MET A 84 15.72 -15.32 -3.63
CA MET A 84 14.83 -15.11 -2.50
C MET A 84 15.64 -14.44 -1.38
N GLU A 85 15.49 -13.12 -1.22
CA GLU A 85 15.99 -12.43 -0.02
C GLU A 85 15.32 -13.06 1.21
N ALA A 86 16.16 -13.66 2.06
CA ALA A 86 15.80 -14.46 3.24
C ALA A 86 15.43 -13.62 4.47
#